data_AF-A0AAE4GAT0-F1
#
_entry.id   AF-A0AAE4GAT0-F1
#
_cell.length_a   1.000
_cell.length_b   1.000
_cell.length_c   1.000
_cell.angle_alpha   90.00
_cell.angle_beta   90.00
_cell.angle_gamma   90.00
#
_symmetry.space_group_name_H-M   'P 1'
#
loop_
_entity.id
_entity.type
_entity.pdbx_description
1 polymer ?
#
loop_
_entity_poly.entity_id
_entity_poly.type
_entity_poly.pdbx_seq_one_letter_code
_entity_poly.pdbx_strand_id
1 'polypeptide(L)'
;MKASNYYLLLLGVLLMNSGKTATLSSGDLTLVKKVTNIPNTWAISRKPSPWNTKSRDTYCTVFLSKERKKWLGNFCISSSEEMRFDMGVWDEVPDEEHWGDRSKEEIGYWSVTPMFIYPMTPFITHPIKNYAAEIDCNLGDGIGYRPTSTCHSAYYQLREGVFIYSIFHLSDDVRRKQKARISDIKTLWLQVGNRIKNKSSQ
;
A
#
# COMPACT_ATOMS: atom_id res chain seq x y z
N MET A 1 1.33 46.44 -28.86
CA MET A 1 2.38 45.50 -28.43
C MET A 1 2.52 45.52 -26.90
N LYS A 2 1.73 44.72 -26.16
CA LYS A 2 1.93 44.43 -24.73
C LYS A 2 1.34 43.04 -24.43
N ALA A 3 1.95 42.00 -24.99
CA ALA A 3 1.49 40.61 -24.79
C ALA A 3 2.65 39.64 -24.51
N SER A 4 3.81 40.14 -24.05
CA SER A 4 5.02 39.33 -23.91
C SER A 4 5.43 39.02 -22.45
N ASN A 5 4.82 39.67 -21.45
CA ASN A 5 5.26 39.54 -20.05
C ASN A 5 4.40 38.63 -19.16
N TYR A 6 3.18 38.25 -19.59
CA TYR A 6 2.31 37.38 -18.78
C TYR A 6 2.61 35.89 -18.93
N TYR A 7 3.14 35.46 -20.07
CA TYR A 7 3.49 34.05 -20.30
C TYR A 7 4.72 33.59 -19.52
N LEU A 8 5.69 34.48 -19.29
CA LEU A 8 6.89 34.17 -18.51
C LEU A 8 6.60 34.00 -17.01
N LEU A 9 5.60 34.71 -16.47
CA LEU A 9 5.20 34.55 -15.07
C LEU A 9 4.42 33.24 -14.84
N LEU A 10 3.57 32.84 -15.80
CA LEU A 10 2.82 31.57 -15.72
C LEU A 10 3.72 30.34 -15.87
N LEU A 11 4.78 30.39 -16.69
CA LEU A 11 5.80 29.35 -16.75
C LEU A 11 6.65 29.27 -15.48
N GLY A 12 6.90 30.40 -14.80
CA GLY A 12 7.62 30.43 -13.52
C GLY A 12 6.85 29.76 -12.38
N VAL A 13 5.53 29.95 -12.31
CA VAL A 13 4.69 29.34 -11.27
C VAL A 13 4.48 27.84 -11.49
N LEU A 14 4.43 27.37 -12.74
CA LEU A 14 4.33 25.94 -13.07
C LEU A 14 5.63 25.16 -12.77
N LEU A 15 6.79 25.82 -12.80
CA LEU A 15 8.08 25.17 -12.50
C LEU A 15 8.43 25.13 -11.00
N MET A 16 7.78 25.94 -10.17
CA MET A 16 8.01 25.94 -8.70
C MET A 16 7.14 24.95 -7.93
N ASN A 17 6.10 24.39 -8.56
CA ASN A 17 5.25 23.33 -8.00
C ASN A 17 5.65 21.93 -8.49
N SER A 18 6.90 21.76 -8.92
CA SER A 18 7.56 20.45 -8.87
C SER A 18 7.76 20.11 -7.39
N GLY A 19 6.69 19.67 -6.72
CA GLY A 19 6.76 19.12 -5.37
C GLY A 19 7.94 18.17 -5.31
N LYS A 20 8.82 18.36 -4.33
CA LYS A 20 10.00 17.51 -4.14
C LYS A 20 9.51 16.06 -4.11
N THR A 21 9.74 15.31 -5.18
CA THR A 21 9.49 13.89 -5.19
C THR A 21 10.44 13.28 -4.17
N ALA A 22 9.87 12.82 -3.05
CA ALA A 22 10.66 12.13 -2.06
C ALA A 22 11.31 10.92 -2.74
N THR A 23 12.60 10.71 -2.52
CA THR A 23 13.33 9.56 -3.06
C THR A 23 13.53 8.53 -1.98
N LEU A 24 13.46 7.26 -2.35
CA LEU A 24 13.72 6.18 -1.40
C LEU A 24 15.21 6.08 -1.10
N SER A 25 15.55 6.18 0.18
CA SER A 25 16.91 5.89 0.64
C SER A 25 17.15 4.38 0.70
N SER A 26 18.42 3.96 0.71
CA SER A 26 18.77 2.57 1.01
C SER A 26 18.21 2.12 2.37
N GLY A 27 18.14 3.04 3.34
CA GLY A 27 17.55 2.81 4.65
C GLY A 27 16.06 2.48 4.58
N ASP A 28 15.30 3.12 3.69
CA ASP A 28 13.88 2.84 3.46
C ASP A 28 13.69 1.43 2.91
N LEU A 29 14.47 1.07 1.88
CA LEU A 29 14.39 -0.26 1.26
C LEU A 29 14.64 -1.39 2.26
N THR A 30 15.54 -1.19 3.23
CA THR A 30 15.83 -2.22 4.24
C THR A 30 14.64 -2.56 5.14
N LEU A 31 13.68 -1.64 5.31
CA LEU A 31 12.50 -1.87 6.14
C LEU A 31 11.71 -3.07 5.64
N VAL A 32 11.50 -3.14 4.33
CA VAL A 32 10.69 -4.17 3.67
C VAL A 32 11.51 -5.32 3.05
N LYS A 33 12.79 -5.09 2.70
CA LYS A 33 13.70 -6.13 2.19
C LYS A 33 14.06 -7.18 3.23
N LYS A 34 14.31 -6.76 4.48
CA LYS A 34 14.86 -7.63 5.52
C LYS A 34 13.79 -8.32 6.35
N VAL A 35 12.56 -8.48 5.87
CA VAL A 35 11.51 -9.17 6.64
C VAL A 35 11.91 -10.63 6.82
N THR A 36 12.26 -11.03 8.05
CA THR A 36 12.92 -12.32 8.33
C THR A 36 12.02 -13.32 9.04
N ASN A 37 11.07 -12.85 9.86
CA ASN A 37 10.16 -13.74 10.58
C ASN A 37 8.84 -13.85 9.82
N ILE A 38 8.81 -14.74 8.82
CA ILE A 38 7.60 -15.06 8.05
C ILE A 38 7.10 -16.47 8.41
N PRO A 39 5.80 -16.75 8.24
CA PRO A 39 5.27 -18.09 8.47
C PRO A 39 6.07 -19.15 7.70
N ASN A 40 6.24 -20.32 8.31
CA ASN A 40 6.96 -21.43 7.68
C ASN A 40 6.30 -21.92 6.38
N THR A 41 5.03 -21.61 6.16
CA THR A 41 4.24 -21.88 4.95
C THR A 41 4.45 -20.85 3.84
N TRP A 42 5.15 -19.74 4.10
CA TRP A 42 5.38 -18.65 3.15
C TRP A 42 6.82 -18.66 2.62
N ALA A 43 7.01 -18.22 1.39
CA ALA A 43 8.31 -17.97 0.78
C ALA A 43 8.36 -16.57 0.20
N ILE A 44 9.54 -15.96 0.21
CA ILE A 44 9.79 -14.71 -0.53
C ILE A 44 10.14 -15.09 -1.98
N SER A 45 9.47 -14.46 -2.93
CA SER A 45 9.77 -14.62 -4.35
C SER A 45 11.19 -14.16 -4.66
N ARG A 46 11.91 -14.94 -5.46
CA ARG A 46 13.19 -14.50 -6.05
C ARG A 46 12.98 -13.56 -7.24
N LYS A 47 11.79 -13.58 -7.84
CA LYS A 47 11.43 -12.68 -8.94
C LYS A 47 10.98 -11.33 -8.36
N PRO A 48 11.47 -10.21 -8.90
CA PRO A 48 11.02 -8.89 -8.47
C PRO A 48 9.52 -8.73 -8.74
N SER A 49 8.86 -7.92 -7.93
CA SER A 49 7.48 -7.50 -8.20
C SER A 49 7.44 -6.70 -9.51
N PRO A 50 6.41 -6.87 -10.36
CA PRO A 50 6.18 -5.98 -11.50
C PRO A 50 6.08 -4.50 -11.10
N TRP A 51 5.64 -4.24 -9.87
CA TRP A 51 5.56 -2.88 -9.31
C TRP A 51 6.93 -2.21 -9.13
N ASN A 52 7.99 -3.00 -8.95
CA ASN A 52 9.35 -2.47 -8.81
C ASN A 52 9.88 -1.87 -10.12
N THR A 53 9.31 -2.26 -11.26
CA THR A 53 9.72 -1.78 -12.59
C THR A 53 8.74 -0.78 -13.19
N LYS A 54 7.47 -0.83 -12.81
CA LYS A 54 6.43 0.07 -13.33
C LYS A 54 6.49 1.48 -12.73
N SER A 55 6.84 1.57 -11.44
CA SER A 55 6.83 2.82 -10.70
C SER A 55 8.26 3.14 -10.24
N ARG A 56 8.77 4.34 -10.61
CA ARG A 56 10.04 4.85 -10.08
C ARG A 56 9.94 4.95 -8.56
N ASP A 57 11.03 4.65 -7.86
CA ASP A 57 11.10 4.70 -6.39
C ASP A 57 10.05 3.83 -5.67
N THR A 58 9.86 2.61 -6.15
CA THR A 58 9.03 1.58 -5.50
C THR A 58 9.83 0.29 -5.31
N TYR A 59 9.68 -0.33 -4.14
CA TYR A 59 10.17 -1.68 -3.90
C TYR A 59 9.15 -2.51 -3.12
N CYS A 60 8.82 -3.69 -3.65
CA CYS A 60 7.94 -4.67 -3.06
C CYS A 60 8.64 -6.01 -2.84
N THR A 61 8.48 -6.53 -1.63
CA THR A 61 8.71 -7.94 -1.30
C THR A 61 7.46 -8.74 -1.65
N VAL A 62 7.60 -9.78 -2.47
CA VAL A 62 6.48 -10.64 -2.90
C VAL A 62 6.48 -11.92 -2.07
N PHE A 63 5.34 -12.24 -1.47
CA PHE A 63 5.13 -13.46 -0.69
C PHE A 63 4.34 -14.50 -1.50
N LEU A 64 4.81 -15.74 -1.42
CA LEU A 64 4.24 -16.90 -2.09
C LEU A 64 3.95 -17.99 -1.05
N SER A 65 2.93 -18.82 -1.32
CA SER A 65 2.74 -20.07 -0.59
C SER A 65 3.85 -21.05 -0.96
N LYS A 66 4.49 -21.70 0.03
CA LYS A 66 5.54 -22.69 -0.24
C LYS A 66 5.01 -23.90 -1.00
N GLU A 67 3.86 -24.43 -0.57
CA GLU A 67 3.26 -25.64 -1.14
C GLU A 67 2.97 -25.49 -2.64
N ARG A 68 2.34 -24.37 -3.03
CA ARG A 68 1.80 -24.21 -4.40
C ARG A 68 2.53 -23.17 -5.24
N LYS A 69 3.49 -22.46 -4.65
CA LYS A 69 4.16 -21.29 -5.24
C LYS A 69 3.18 -20.23 -5.78
N LYS A 70 1.96 -20.19 -5.21
CA LYS A 70 0.92 -19.22 -5.56
C LYS A 70 1.13 -17.95 -4.76
N TRP A 71 0.81 -16.81 -5.38
CA TRP A 71 0.89 -15.50 -4.75
C TRP A 71 0.04 -15.43 -3.48
N LEU A 72 0.61 -14.86 -2.42
CA LEU A 72 -0.06 -14.57 -1.16
C LEU A 72 -0.20 -13.08 -0.91
N GLY A 73 0.79 -12.28 -1.30
CA GLY A 73 0.74 -10.85 -1.05
C GLY A 73 1.99 -10.10 -1.47
N ASN A 74 1.92 -8.78 -1.41
CA ASN A 74 3.03 -7.87 -1.57
C ASN A 74 3.16 -6.99 -0.33
N PHE A 75 4.39 -6.66 0.04
CA PHE A 75 4.70 -5.68 1.07
C PHE A 75 5.70 -4.68 0.49
N CYS A 76 5.26 -3.45 0.31
CA CYS A 76 5.88 -2.44 -0.52
C CYS A 76 6.26 -1.21 0.30
N ILE A 77 7.33 -0.56 -0.13
CA ILE A 77 7.64 0.83 0.20
C ILE A 77 7.75 1.62 -1.09
N SER A 78 7.20 2.82 -1.11
CA SER A 78 7.15 3.64 -2.31
C SER A 78 7.14 5.12 -1.95
N SER A 79 7.61 5.94 -2.88
CA SER A 79 7.39 7.38 -2.91
C SER A 79 6.65 7.85 -4.16
N SER A 80 6.09 6.91 -4.92
CA SER A 80 5.33 7.18 -6.14
C SER A 80 3.86 7.34 -5.80
N GLU A 81 3.34 8.53 -6.08
CA GLU A 81 1.92 8.81 -5.94
C GLU A 81 1.07 8.00 -6.92
N GLU A 82 1.56 7.78 -8.15
CA GLU A 82 0.94 6.86 -9.13
C GLU A 82 0.73 5.47 -8.52
N MET A 83 1.75 4.91 -7.84
CA MET A 83 1.62 3.63 -7.15
C MET A 83 0.57 3.68 -6.03
N ARG A 84 0.47 4.79 -5.29
CA ARG A 84 -0.55 4.94 -4.24
C ARG A 84 -1.96 4.86 -4.85
N PHE A 85 -2.19 5.58 -5.94
CA PHE A 85 -3.47 5.59 -6.65
C PHE A 85 -3.78 4.23 -7.31
N ASP A 86 -2.80 3.59 -7.95
CA ASP A 86 -2.94 2.25 -8.55
C ASP A 86 -3.29 1.18 -7.51
N MET A 87 -2.81 1.33 -6.28
CA MET A 87 -3.17 0.46 -5.14
C MET A 87 -4.52 0.83 -4.49
N GLY A 88 -5.18 1.89 -4.98
CA GLY A 88 -6.47 2.34 -4.50
C GLY A 88 -6.42 3.06 -3.15
N VAL A 89 -5.28 3.57 -2.69
CA VAL A 89 -5.23 4.23 -1.36
C VAL A 89 -5.50 5.73 -1.48
N TRP A 90 -6.66 6.15 -0.99
CA TRP A 90 -7.11 7.54 -1.07
C TRP A 90 -7.19 8.17 0.32
N ASP A 91 -6.84 9.43 0.41
CA ASP A 91 -6.88 10.26 1.62
C ASP A 91 -8.24 10.94 1.79
N GLU A 92 -8.91 11.25 0.69
CA GLU A 92 -10.25 11.83 0.62
C GLU A 92 -11.15 10.95 -0.28
N VAL A 93 -12.46 10.94 0.00
CA VAL A 93 -13.48 10.27 -0.84
C VAL A 93 -14.36 11.36 -1.43
N PRO A 94 -14.84 11.22 -2.69
CA PRO A 94 -15.77 12.17 -3.27
C PRO A 94 -16.99 12.41 -2.38
N ASP A 95 -17.40 13.68 -2.25
CA ASP A 95 -18.40 14.17 -1.29
C ASP A 95 -19.79 13.50 -1.40
N GLU A 96 -20.07 12.80 -2.50
CA GLU A 96 -21.40 12.30 -2.83
C GLU A 96 -21.84 11.07 -2.01
N GLU A 97 -20.93 10.46 -1.23
CA GLU A 97 -21.18 9.15 -0.64
C GLU A 97 -20.56 9.03 0.77
N HIS A 98 -21.41 9.04 1.81
CA HIS A 98 -20.98 8.95 3.21
C HIS A 98 -20.61 7.50 3.61
N TRP A 99 -19.38 7.09 3.30
CA TRP A 99 -18.89 5.72 3.55
C TRP A 99 -18.40 5.43 4.98
N GLY A 100 -18.60 6.36 5.93
CA GLY A 100 -18.21 6.21 7.33
C GLY A 100 -17.93 7.54 8.03
N ASP A 101 -18.02 7.56 9.36
CA ASP A 101 -17.70 8.75 10.16
C ASP A 101 -16.22 8.71 10.58
N ARG A 102 -15.39 9.50 9.89
CA ARG A 102 -13.92 9.53 10.12
C ARG A 102 -13.56 9.76 11.58
N SER A 103 -14.34 10.56 12.29
CA SER A 103 -14.05 10.92 13.68
C SER A 103 -14.37 9.77 14.64
N LYS A 104 -15.48 9.06 14.41
CA LYS A 104 -15.92 7.95 15.27
C LYS A 104 -15.16 6.66 15.00
N GLU A 105 -14.83 6.40 13.75
CA GLU A 105 -14.21 5.15 13.30
C GLU A 105 -12.68 5.27 13.13
N GLU A 106 -12.12 6.46 13.44
CA GLU A 106 -10.71 6.80 13.26
C GLU A 106 -10.20 6.49 11.84
N ILE A 107 -11.01 6.79 10.81
CA ILE A 107 -10.67 6.49 9.41
C ILE A 107 -9.50 7.36 8.97
N GLY A 108 -8.36 6.71 8.74
CA GLY A 108 -7.15 7.38 8.27
C GLY A 108 -7.14 7.54 6.75
N TYR A 109 -7.60 6.52 6.03
CA TYR A 109 -7.53 6.41 4.56
C TYR A 109 -8.72 5.59 4.05
N TRP A 110 -8.79 5.47 2.73
CA TRP A 110 -9.77 4.65 2.03
C TRP A 110 -9.06 3.72 1.06
N SER A 111 -9.56 2.49 0.95
CA SER A 111 -9.15 1.56 -0.10
C SER A 111 -10.24 1.54 -1.16
N VAL A 112 -9.98 2.16 -2.30
CA VAL A 112 -10.86 2.28 -3.45
C VAL A 112 -10.57 1.14 -4.42
N THR A 113 -11.58 0.35 -4.70
CA THR A 113 -11.58 -0.66 -5.75
C THR A 113 -12.43 -0.18 -6.92
N PRO A 114 -12.37 -0.81 -8.11
CA PRO A 114 -13.28 -0.46 -9.20
C PRO A 114 -14.79 -0.59 -8.87
N MET A 115 -15.15 -1.26 -7.78
CA MET A 115 -16.55 -1.50 -7.40
C MET A 115 -17.00 -0.80 -6.12
N PHE A 116 -16.11 -0.66 -5.13
CA PHE A 116 -16.46 -0.23 -3.78
C PHE A 116 -15.32 0.53 -3.12
N ILE A 117 -15.68 1.38 -2.16
CA ILE A 117 -14.78 2.14 -1.30
C ILE A 117 -14.84 1.54 0.10
N TYR A 118 -13.68 1.24 0.69
CA TYR A 118 -13.58 0.62 2.00
C TYR A 118 -12.86 1.55 2.99
N PRO A 119 -13.45 1.88 4.17
CA PRO A 119 -12.77 2.68 5.18
C PRO A 119 -11.58 1.92 5.75
N MET A 120 -10.41 2.56 5.75
CA MET A 120 -9.23 2.00 6.41
C MET A 120 -9.16 2.49 7.86
N THR A 121 -9.40 1.57 8.79
CA THR A 121 -9.40 1.82 10.23
C THR A 121 -8.07 1.36 10.87
N PRO A 122 -7.74 1.79 12.10
CA PRO A 122 -6.46 1.44 12.72
C PRO A 122 -6.24 -0.08 12.84
N PHE A 123 -5.14 -0.59 12.29
CA PHE A 123 -4.81 -2.02 12.31
C PHE A 123 -3.75 -2.36 13.36
N ILE A 124 -2.67 -1.58 13.38
CA ILE A 124 -1.65 -1.54 14.42
C ILE A 124 -1.70 -0.13 15.01
N THR A 125 -1.69 -0.02 16.34
CA THR A 125 -1.57 1.28 17.04
C THR A 125 -0.16 1.49 17.58
N HIS A 126 0.57 0.41 17.87
CA HIS A 126 1.96 0.40 18.32
C HIS A 126 2.72 -0.75 17.66
N PRO A 127 3.99 -0.57 17.24
CA PRO A 127 4.84 0.61 17.43
C PRO A 127 4.65 1.74 16.40
N ILE A 128 3.86 1.49 15.35
CA ILE A 128 3.45 2.49 14.36
C ILE A 128 1.93 2.44 14.23
N LYS A 129 1.25 3.59 14.13
CA LYS A 129 -0.17 3.63 13.82
C LYS A 129 -0.37 3.48 12.31
N ASN A 130 -0.85 2.33 11.86
CA ASN A 130 -1.19 2.10 10.45
C ASN A 130 -2.69 1.79 10.32
N TYR A 131 -3.18 1.83 9.09
CA TYR A 131 -4.60 1.64 8.79
C TYR A 131 -4.77 0.49 7.81
N ALA A 132 -5.87 -0.24 7.90
CA ALA A 132 -6.16 -1.35 7.01
C ALA A 132 -7.65 -1.47 6.70
N ALA A 133 -7.94 -2.14 5.59
CA ALA A 133 -9.27 -2.58 5.23
C ALA A 133 -9.19 -4.02 4.69
N GLU A 134 -10.21 -4.81 5.00
CA GLU A 134 -10.51 -6.03 4.26
C GLU A 134 -11.40 -5.63 3.08
N ILE A 135 -10.92 -5.92 1.87
CA ILE A 135 -11.53 -5.49 0.62
C ILE A 135 -11.86 -6.70 -0.22
N ASP A 136 -12.93 -6.59 -0.98
CA ASP A 136 -13.15 -7.48 -2.08
C ASP A 136 -12.01 -7.36 -3.10
N CYS A 137 -11.55 -8.49 -3.63
CA CYS A 137 -10.51 -8.52 -4.64
C CYS A 137 -10.72 -9.64 -5.67
N ASN A 138 -10.09 -9.45 -6.83
CA ASN A 138 -10.01 -10.46 -7.87
C ASN A 138 -8.55 -10.76 -8.15
N LEU A 139 -8.15 -12.02 -7.98
CA LEU A 139 -6.78 -12.46 -8.24
C LEU A 139 -6.62 -13.25 -9.54
N GLY A 140 -7.65 -13.18 -10.40
CA GLY A 140 -7.55 -13.47 -11.82
C GLY A 140 -7.55 -14.96 -12.15
N ASP A 141 -8.73 -15.51 -12.36
CA ASP A 141 -8.95 -16.71 -13.20
C ASP A 141 -9.96 -16.42 -14.36
N GLY A 142 -10.41 -15.16 -14.60
CA GLY A 142 -11.47 -14.85 -15.59
C GLY A 142 -11.51 -13.42 -16.17
N ILE A 143 -12.35 -13.20 -17.19
CA ILE A 143 -12.54 -11.90 -17.88
C ILE A 143 -13.40 -10.96 -17.01
N GLY A 144 -12.86 -9.79 -16.66
CA GLY A 144 -13.51 -8.75 -15.84
C GLY A 144 -13.16 -8.80 -14.35
N TYR A 145 -13.32 -7.67 -13.63
CA TYR A 145 -13.19 -7.64 -12.17
C TYR A 145 -14.41 -8.30 -11.54
N ARG A 146 -14.22 -9.50 -10.97
CA ARG A 146 -15.24 -10.21 -10.20
C ARG A 146 -14.69 -10.46 -8.80
N PRO A 147 -15.22 -9.77 -7.78
CA PRO A 147 -14.77 -9.95 -6.40
C PRO A 147 -15.13 -11.37 -5.97
N THR A 148 -14.13 -12.25 -5.97
CA THR A 148 -14.28 -13.69 -5.69
C THR A 148 -13.39 -14.12 -4.54
N SER A 149 -12.74 -13.14 -3.92
CA SER A 149 -11.72 -13.31 -2.90
C SER A 149 -11.75 -12.09 -1.99
N THR A 150 -11.33 -12.30 -0.74
CA THR A 150 -11.10 -11.24 0.22
C THR A 150 -9.61 -10.97 0.32
N CYS A 151 -9.22 -9.69 0.27
CA CYS A 151 -7.86 -9.24 0.45
C CYS A 151 -7.74 -8.31 1.65
N HIS A 152 -6.58 -8.31 2.30
CA HIS A 152 -6.25 -7.36 3.36
C HIS A 152 -5.28 -6.31 2.80
N SER A 153 -5.75 -5.07 2.70
CA SER A 153 -4.97 -3.90 2.32
C SER A 153 -4.57 -3.12 3.56
N ALA A 154 -3.32 -2.69 3.67
CA ALA A 154 -2.87 -1.87 4.79
C ALA A 154 -1.88 -0.80 4.32
N TYR A 155 -1.91 0.35 4.98
CA TYR A 155 -1.19 1.55 4.60
C TYR A 155 -0.62 2.29 5.82
N TYR A 156 0.59 2.82 5.65
CA TYR A 156 1.27 3.66 6.61
C TYR A 156 2.08 4.76 5.90
N GLN A 157 1.76 6.03 6.17
CA GLN A 157 2.61 7.15 5.76
C GLN A 157 3.85 7.19 6.66
N LEU A 158 5.01 6.84 6.11
CA LEU A 158 6.28 6.83 6.85
C LEU A 158 6.78 8.25 7.12
N ARG A 159 6.69 9.11 6.11
CA ARG A 159 6.95 10.56 6.13
C ARG A 159 6.27 11.17 4.91
N GLU A 160 6.24 12.49 4.80
CA GLU A 160 5.70 13.16 3.62
C GLU A 160 6.31 12.59 2.33
N GLY A 161 5.44 12.18 1.40
CA GLY A 161 5.82 11.58 0.12
C GLY A 161 6.39 10.16 0.18
N VAL A 162 6.52 9.51 1.34
CA VAL A 162 7.00 8.11 1.45
C VAL A 162 6.07 7.27 2.30
N PHE A 163 5.65 6.13 1.78
CA PHE A 163 4.68 5.26 2.42
C PHE A 163 5.02 3.79 2.30
N ILE A 164 4.48 3.01 3.23
CA ILE A 164 4.51 1.56 3.22
C ILE A 164 3.09 1.06 2.97
N TYR A 165 2.97 0.09 2.08
CA TYR A 165 1.71 -0.50 1.68
C TYR A 165 1.82 -2.02 1.67
N SER A 166 0.76 -2.73 2.01
CA SER A 166 0.69 -4.17 1.83
C SER A 166 -0.67 -4.62 1.35
N ILE A 167 -0.70 -5.61 0.47
CA ILE A 167 -1.93 -6.30 0.06
C ILE A 167 -1.70 -7.81 0.11
N PHE A 168 -2.61 -8.53 0.75
CA PHE A 168 -2.55 -9.98 0.89
C PHE A 168 -3.88 -10.65 0.56
N HIS A 169 -3.83 -11.76 -0.15
CA HIS A 169 -4.96 -12.65 -0.40
C HIS A 169 -5.32 -13.38 0.91
N LEU A 170 -6.44 -13.04 1.54
CA LEU A 170 -6.90 -13.73 2.75
C LEU A 170 -7.60 -15.03 2.40
N SER A 171 -8.58 -14.98 1.51
CA SER A 171 -9.42 -16.12 1.14
C SER A 171 -9.87 -16.06 -0.31
N ASP A 172 -9.97 -17.25 -0.90
CA ASP A 172 -10.69 -17.51 -2.15
C ASP A 172 -12.08 -17.97 -1.74
N ASP A 173 -13.04 -17.05 -1.80
CA ASP A 173 -14.37 -17.23 -1.19
C ASP A 173 -15.24 -18.18 -2.01
N VAL A 174 -15.01 -18.22 -3.32
CA VAL A 174 -15.63 -19.20 -4.23
C VAL A 174 -15.22 -20.62 -3.85
N ARG A 175 -13.92 -20.86 -3.63
CA ARG A 175 -13.42 -22.18 -3.22
C ARG A 175 -13.42 -22.39 -1.70
N ARG A 176 -13.92 -21.42 -0.93
CA ARG A 176 -13.90 -21.40 0.55
C ARG A 176 -12.54 -21.74 1.15
N LYS A 177 -11.48 -21.22 0.55
CA LYS A 177 -10.09 -21.55 0.92
C LYS A 177 -9.34 -20.35 1.46
N GLN A 178 -8.95 -20.43 2.74
CA GLN A 178 -7.99 -19.51 3.34
C GLN A 178 -6.61 -19.65 2.66
N LYS A 179 -5.95 -18.51 2.42
CA LYS A 179 -4.64 -18.39 1.76
C LYS A 179 -3.61 -17.77 2.70
N ALA A 180 -3.96 -16.65 3.34
CA ALA A 180 -3.16 -15.99 4.36
C ALA A 180 -4.02 -15.74 5.62
N ARG A 181 -3.36 -15.58 6.76
CA ARG A 181 -4.02 -15.19 8.02
C ARG A 181 -3.67 -13.75 8.37
N ILE A 182 -4.64 -13.02 8.91
CA ILE A 182 -4.45 -11.66 9.39
C ILE A 182 -3.36 -11.60 10.48
N SER A 183 -3.29 -12.61 11.35
CA SER A 183 -2.23 -12.71 12.38
C SER A 183 -0.82 -12.73 11.81
N ASP A 184 -0.63 -13.38 10.66
CA ASP A 184 0.67 -13.47 9.99
C ASP A 184 1.04 -12.11 9.39
N ILE A 185 0.07 -11.44 8.75
CA ILE A 185 0.22 -10.09 8.20
C ILE A 185 0.52 -9.09 9.31
N LYS A 186 -0.18 -9.18 10.45
CA LYS A 186 0.05 -8.38 11.65
C LYS A 186 1.50 -8.52 12.14
N THR A 187 2.01 -9.75 12.14
CA THR A 187 3.39 -10.06 12.54
C THR A 187 4.43 -9.40 11.62
N LEU A 188 4.14 -9.28 10.32
CA LEU A 188 5.00 -8.54 9.39
C LEU A 188 5.01 -7.04 9.69
N TRP A 189 3.84 -6.45 9.90
CA TRP A 189 3.71 -5.03 10.22
C TRP A 189 4.38 -4.67 11.54
N LEU A 190 4.24 -5.51 12.57
CA LEU A 190 4.93 -5.31 13.85
C LEU A 190 6.46 -5.35 13.70
N GLN A 191 7.00 -6.25 12.88
CA GLN A 191 8.45 -6.28 12.60
C GLN A 191 8.94 -4.99 11.93
N VAL A 192 8.21 -4.52 10.92
CA VAL A 192 8.55 -3.29 10.19
C VAL A 192 8.42 -2.09 11.11
N GLY A 193 7.33 -2.00 11.87
CA GLY A 193 7.09 -0.93 12.83
C GLY A 193 8.17 -0.84 13.89
N ASN A 194 8.63 -1.98 14.43
CA ASN A 194 9.70 -1.98 15.44
C ASN A 194 11.02 -1.43 14.87
N ARG A 195 11.32 -1.70 13.59
CA ARG A 195 12.51 -1.14 12.93
C ARG A 195 12.39 0.36 12.72
N ILE A 196 11.19 0.85 12.39
CA ILE A 196 10.93 2.29 12.24
C ILE A 196 11.15 2.98 13.59
N LYS A 197 10.50 2.50 14.66
CA LYS A 197 10.66 3.05 16.02
C LYS A 197 12.13 3.11 16.47
N ASN A 198 12.89 2.03 16.23
CA ASN A 198 14.29 1.96 16.62
C ASN A 198 15.17 2.95 15.84
N LYS A 199 14.87 3.20 14.55
CA LYS A 199 15.58 4.20 13.75
C LYS A 199 15.25 5.63 14.16
N SER A 200 14.03 5.91 14.61
CA SER A 200 13.64 7.24 15.11
C SER A 200 14.24 7.57 16.48
N SER A 201 14.81 6.58 17.18
CA SER A 201 15.43 6.77 18.51
C SER A 201 16.95 6.97 18.43
N GLN A 202 17.52 7.04 17.22
CA GLN A 202 18.94 7.29 16.93
C GLN A 202 19.08 8.67 16.27
#